data_AF-A0A1G9E7G0-F1
#
_entry.id   AF-A0A1G9E7G0-F1
#
_cell.length_a   1.000
_cell.length_b   1.000
_cell.length_c   1.000
_cell.angle_alpha   90.00
_cell.angle_beta   90.00
_cell.angle_gamma   90.00
#
_symmetry.space_group_name_H-M   'P 1'
#
loop_
_entity.id
_entity.type
_entity.pdbx_description
1 polymer ?
#
loop_
_entity_poly.entity_id
_entity_poly.type
_entity_poly.pdbx_seq_one_letter_code
_entity_poly.pdbx_strand_id
1 'polypeptide(L)'
;MTDAERITTAERIVLDELSDAPVWEGVTASGVAVDDSEVCVDRTYGPTGGLDGIGGNAGYVVVTFPSKALGEPQEGVCADYAPVAPSEVAPVEVPDAVADDPGLLVSTDYRDKWPLTVPYVVAQCENITAGGMNLQVLTIDTPDGTTYAANGTAKDHTDYPSLDPVWADNPDVDGLKIDISPIIDAGLMLCS
;
A
#
# COMPACT_ATOMS: atom_id res chain seq x y z
N MET A 1 14.32 -5.74 -11.92
CA MET A 1 14.90 -4.70 -12.79
C MET A 1 16.24 -4.35 -12.22
N THR A 2 17.25 -4.14 -13.06
CA THR A 2 18.54 -3.58 -12.67
C THR A 2 18.39 -2.08 -12.36
N ASP A 3 19.35 -1.49 -11.65
CA ASP A 3 19.36 -0.05 -11.35
C ASP A 3 19.32 0.79 -12.61
N ALA A 4 20.06 0.40 -13.65
CA ALA A 4 20.04 1.07 -14.95
C ALA A 4 18.63 1.07 -15.58
N GLU A 5 17.92 -0.07 -15.53
CA GLU A 5 16.54 -0.16 -16.02
C GLU A 5 15.58 0.68 -15.20
N ARG A 6 15.77 0.76 -13.87
CA ARG A 6 14.96 1.60 -12.97
C ARG A 6 15.20 3.07 -13.26
N ILE A 7 16.45 3.51 -13.40
CA ILE A 7 16.83 4.89 -13.71
C ILE A 7 16.20 5.35 -15.03
N THR A 8 16.40 4.61 -16.12
CA THR A 8 15.80 4.95 -17.42
C THR A 8 14.27 4.98 -17.36
N THR A 9 13.66 4.09 -16.57
CA THR A 9 12.20 4.08 -16.39
C THR A 9 11.74 5.33 -15.62
N ALA A 10 12.42 5.70 -14.54
CA ALA A 10 12.09 6.84 -13.70
C ALA A 10 12.23 8.18 -14.46
N GLU A 11 13.33 8.37 -15.20
CA GLU A 11 13.54 9.56 -16.04
C GLU A 11 12.40 9.74 -17.04
N ARG A 12 11.96 8.66 -17.68
CA ARG A 12 10.84 8.70 -18.62
C ARG A 12 9.52 9.07 -17.92
N ILE A 13 9.21 8.45 -16.78
CA ILE A 13 7.97 8.76 -16.02
C ILE A 13 7.96 10.25 -15.67
N VAL A 14 9.08 10.79 -15.18
CA VAL A 14 9.19 12.20 -14.79
C VAL A 14 8.96 13.14 -15.97
N LEU A 15 9.51 12.82 -17.15
CA LEU A 15 9.33 13.64 -18.35
C LEU A 15 7.92 13.51 -18.94
N ASP A 16 7.32 12.32 -18.90
CA ASP A 16 5.97 12.06 -19.42
C ASP A 16 4.87 12.81 -18.61
N GLU A 17 5.12 13.13 -17.35
CA GLU A 17 4.18 13.85 -16.46
C GLU A 17 4.29 15.39 -16.55
N LEU A 18 5.29 15.93 -17.26
CA LEU A 18 5.38 17.37 -17.46
C LEU A 18 4.27 17.87 -18.38
N SER A 19 3.66 18.99 -18.05
CA SER A 19 2.63 19.60 -18.90
C SER A 19 3.24 20.24 -20.16
N ASP A 20 2.42 20.45 -21.19
CA ASP A 20 2.81 21.13 -22.43
C ASP A 20 3.10 22.65 -22.27
N ALA A 21 3.34 23.12 -21.05
CA ALA A 21 3.63 24.51 -20.78
C ALA A 21 5.03 24.89 -21.28
N PRO A 22 5.23 26.07 -21.91
CA PRO A 22 6.53 26.52 -22.43
C PRO A 22 7.66 26.53 -21.39
N VAL A 23 7.33 26.65 -20.10
CA VAL A 23 8.31 26.61 -19.00
C VAL A 23 9.06 25.28 -18.93
N TRP A 24 8.48 24.19 -19.44
CA TRP A 24 9.06 22.84 -19.46
C TRP A 24 9.78 22.51 -20.78
N GLU A 25 9.82 23.43 -21.74
CA GLU A 25 10.49 23.19 -23.02
C GLU A 25 11.99 22.94 -22.80
N GLY A 26 12.48 21.82 -23.35
CA GLY A 26 13.88 21.43 -23.25
C GLY A 26 14.31 20.97 -21.86
N VAL A 27 13.38 20.63 -20.96
CA VAL A 27 13.70 20.02 -19.67
C VAL A 27 14.42 18.69 -19.87
N THR A 28 15.41 18.46 -19.02
CA THR A 28 16.14 17.20 -18.94
C THR A 28 15.96 16.57 -17.57
N ALA A 29 16.01 15.24 -17.53
CA ALA A 29 15.93 14.43 -16.33
C ALA A 29 17.24 13.64 -16.18
N SER A 30 17.75 13.51 -14.95
CA SER A 30 18.93 12.70 -14.63
C SER A 30 18.66 11.92 -13.35
N GLY A 31 18.55 10.59 -13.46
CA GLY A 31 18.24 9.71 -12.35
C GLY A 31 19.47 9.18 -11.63
N VAL A 32 19.35 8.99 -10.31
CA VAL A 32 20.30 8.25 -9.48
C VAL A 32 19.53 7.23 -8.64
N ALA A 33 19.98 5.98 -8.66
CA ALA A 33 19.45 4.95 -7.78
C ALA A 33 19.84 5.30 -6.33
N VAL A 34 18.84 5.37 -5.46
CA VAL A 34 19.04 5.71 -4.04
C VAL A 34 19.19 4.43 -3.25
N ASP A 35 18.25 3.50 -3.42
CA ASP A 35 18.27 2.15 -2.86
C ASP A 35 17.52 1.16 -3.79
N ASP A 36 17.15 -0.02 -3.27
CA ASP A 36 16.45 -1.07 -4.02
C ASP A 36 15.00 -0.70 -4.40
N SER A 37 14.43 0.32 -3.77
CA SER A 37 13.06 0.79 -3.93
C SER A 37 12.94 2.18 -4.53
N GLU A 38 13.96 3.03 -4.49
CA GLU A 38 13.84 4.42 -4.91
C GLU A 38 14.88 4.85 -5.95
N VAL A 39 14.41 5.67 -6.90
CA VAL A 39 15.25 6.44 -7.81
C VAL A 39 14.91 7.92 -7.66
N CYS A 40 15.89 8.74 -7.32
CA CYS A 40 15.74 10.19 -7.34
C CYS A 40 16.08 10.71 -8.74
N VAL A 41 15.28 11.63 -9.27
CA VAL A 41 15.44 12.19 -10.62
C VAL A 41 15.53 13.71 -10.52
N ASP A 42 16.72 14.25 -10.80
CA ASP A 42 16.94 15.68 -10.95
C ASP A 42 16.28 16.17 -12.24
N ARG A 43 15.61 17.32 -12.16
CA ARG A 43 15.04 18.01 -13.31
C ARG A 43 15.77 19.32 -13.54
N THR A 44 16.10 19.59 -14.79
CA THR A 44 16.78 20.84 -15.18
C THR A 44 15.99 21.49 -16.30
N TYR A 45 15.56 22.75 -16.10
CA TYR A 45 14.95 23.58 -17.13
C TYR A 45 15.91 23.79 -18.30
N GLY A 46 15.37 23.80 -19.52
CA GLY A 46 16.12 24.21 -20.70
C GLY A 46 16.57 25.68 -20.62
N PRO A 47 17.48 26.13 -21.51
CA PRO A 47 18.08 27.47 -21.44
C PRO A 47 17.11 28.66 -21.44
N THR A 48 15.86 28.46 -21.87
CA THR A 48 14.79 29.46 -21.90
C THR A 48 13.60 29.11 -20.99
N GLY A 49 13.72 28.02 -20.22
CA GLY A 49 12.70 27.57 -19.28
C GLY A 49 12.84 28.22 -17.91
N GLY A 50 12.00 27.78 -16.96
CA GLY A 50 11.96 28.35 -15.60
C GLY A 50 11.18 29.66 -15.51
N LEU A 51 10.89 30.09 -14.28
CA LEU A 51 10.04 31.26 -14.00
C LEU A 51 10.67 32.59 -14.46
N ASP A 52 12.00 32.63 -14.54
CA ASP A 52 12.81 33.77 -14.95
C ASP A 52 13.37 33.64 -16.38
N GLY A 53 13.09 32.52 -17.06
CA GLY A 53 13.46 32.28 -18.46
C GLY A 53 14.96 32.11 -18.71
N ILE A 54 15.75 31.77 -17.69
CA ILE A 54 17.20 31.52 -17.81
C ILE A 54 17.57 30.04 -17.62
N GLY A 55 16.58 29.17 -17.44
CA GLY A 55 16.79 27.75 -17.15
C GLY A 55 17.28 27.48 -15.74
N GLY A 56 17.91 26.32 -15.55
CA GLY A 56 18.51 25.93 -14.27
C GLY A 56 17.74 24.83 -13.54
N ASN A 57 18.01 24.69 -12.24
CA ASN A 57 17.44 23.61 -11.43
C ASN A 57 15.92 23.74 -11.33
N ALA A 58 15.21 22.67 -11.65
CA ALA A 58 13.75 22.55 -11.54
C ALA A 58 13.36 21.63 -10.37
N GLY A 59 14.26 21.45 -9.40
CA GLY A 59 14.09 20.50 -8.31
C GLY A 59 14.26 19.04 -8.74
N TYR A 60 13.87 18.12 -7.86
CA TYR A 60 13.90 16.69 -8.11
C TYR A 60 12.55 16.03 -7.80
N VAL A 61 12.39 14.80 -8.27
CA VAL A 61 11.26 13.93 -7.95
C VAL A 61 11.78 12.53 -7.62
N VAL A 62 11.14 11.85 -6.67
CA VAL A 62 11.47 10.45 -6.34
C VAL A 62 10.46 9.53 -7.01
N VAL A 63 10.95 8.46 -7.64
CA VAL A 63 10.14 7.40 -8.23
C VAL A 63 10.33 6.12 -7.43
N THR A 64 9.24 5.60 -6.88
CA THR A 64 9.25 4.37 -6.05
C THR A 64 8.97 3.13 -6.90
N PHE A 65 9.71 2.06 -6.66
CA PHE A 65 9.62 0.76 -7.31
C PHE A 65 9.18 -0.32 -6.31
N PRO A 66 8.44 -1.35 -6.76
CA PRO A 66 8.10 -1.67 -8.15
C PRO A 66 6.85 -0.96 -8.68
N SER A 67 6.13 -0.20 -7.84
CA SER A 67 4.87 0.46 -8.19
C SER A 67 5.00 1.50 -9.30
N LYS A 68 6.21 2.05 -9.51
CA LYS A 68 6.49 3.18 -10.41
C LYS A 68 5.70 4.43 -10.02
N ALA A 69 5.44 4.58 -8.73
CA ALA A 69 4.75 5.74 -8.20
C ALA A 69 5.66 6.98 -8.28
N LEU A 70 5.12 8.08 -8.79
CA LEU A 70 5.80 9.37 -8.83
C LEU A 70 5.49 10.14 -7.56
N GLY A 71 6.54 10.57 -6.84
CA GLY A 71 6.41 11.43 -5.67
C GLY A 71 6.13 12.90 -6.02
N GLU A 72 5.89 13.70 -4.99
CA GLU A 72 5.70 15.14 -5.14
C GLU A 72 7.01 15.85 -5.52
N PRO A 73 6.98 16.82 -6.44
CA PRO A 73 8.11 17.71 -6.74
C PRO A 73 8.74 18.35 -5.50
N GLN A 74 10.06 18.21 -5.36
CA GLN A 74 10.84 18.82 -4.28
C GLN A 74 11.83 19.85 -4.85
N GLU A 75 12.17 20.88 -4.07
CA GLU A 75 13.27 21.79 -4.40
C GLU A 75 14.64 21.16 -4.10
N GLY A 76 15.69 21.58 -4.81
CA GLY A 76 17.05 21.12 -4.59
C GLY A 76 17.54 20.08 -5.60
N VAL A 77 18.51 19.24 -5.20
CA VAL A 77 19.12 18.22 -6.05
C VAL A 77 19.15 16.85 -5.36
N CYS A 78 19.16 15.79 -6.15
CA CYS A 78 19.27 14.42 -5.66
C CYS A 78 20.54 14.14 -4.86
N ALA A 79 21.62 14.91 -5.07
CA ALA A 79 22.85 14.78 -4.29
C ALA A 79 22.64 15.08 -2.79
N ASP A 80 21.66 15.93 -2.46
CA ASP A 80 21.29 16.28 -1.09
C ASP A 80 20.09 15.47 -0.58
N TYR A 81 19.52 14.61 -1.43
CA TYR A 81 18.42 13.73 -1.05
C TYR A 81 18.94 12.65 -0.10
N ALA A 82 18.48 12.72 1.14
CA ALA A 82 18.55 11.61 2.06
C ALA A 82 17.23 10.84 1.95
N PRO A 83 17.24 9.57 1.51
CA PRO A 83 16.05 8.75 1.59
C PRO A 83 15.55 8.78 3.01
N VAL A 84 14.25 9.03 3.18
CA VAL A 84 13.60 8.73 4.44
C VAL A 84 13.73 7.22 4.54
N ALA A 85 14.58 6.73 5.45
CA ALA A 85 14.67 5.30 5.70
C ALA A 85 13.24 4.78 5.76
N PRO A 86 12.88 3.72 5.00
CA PRO A 86 11.54 3.18 5.07
C PRO A 86 11.26 3.01 6.56
N SER A 87 10.26 3.72 7.08
CA SER A 87 9.82 3.50 8.44
C SER A 87 9.55 2.02 8.50
N GLU A 88 10.47 1.26 9.09
CA GLU A 88 10.23 -0.13 9.44
C GLU A 88 8.93 -0.04 10.22
N VAL A 89 7.85 -0.54 9.60
CA VAL A 89 6.55 -0.56 10.25
C VAL A 89 6.82 -1.27 11.55
N ALA A 90 6.66 -0.55 12.67
CA ALA A 90 6.98 -1.10 13.97
C ALA A 90 6.31 -2.48 14.05
N PRO A 91 7.05 -3.52 14.46
CA PRO A 91 6.51 -4.86 14.45
C PRO A 91 5.21 -4.87 15.24
N VAL A 92 4.16 -5.44 14.65
CA VAL A 92 2.88 -5.57 15.33
C VAL A 92 3.10 -6.41 16.59
N GLU A 93 2.80 -5.84 17.74
CA GLU A 93 2.87 -6.58 19.01
C GLU A 93 1.71 -7.58 19.07
N VAL A 94 2.00 -8.84 18.71
CA VAL A 94 1.08 -9.96 18.85
C VAL A 94 1.31 -10.64 20.20
N PRO A 95 0.28 -10.81 21.05
CA PRO A 95 0.42 -11.54 22.31
C PRO A 95 0.84 -13.00 22.10
N ASP A 96 1.73 -13.53 22.95
CA ASP A 96 2.20 -14.93 22.90
C ASP A 96 1.05 -15.95 22.86
N ALA A 97 -0.10 -15.62 23.45
CA ALA A 97 -1.28 -16.48 23.49
C ALA A 97 -1.87 -16.82 22.11
N VAL A 98 -1.62 -15.98 21.11
CA VAL A 98 -2.15 -16.16 19.73
C VAL A 98 -1.03 -16.23 18.68
N ALA A 99 0.23 -16.17 19.10
CA ALA A 99 1.38 -16.11 18.18
C ALA A 99 1.51 -17.34 17.28
N ASP A 100 1.11 -18.52 17.76
CA ASP A 100 1.14 -19.79 17.04
C ASP A 100 -0.24 -20.20 16.48
N ASP A 101 -1.24 -19.32 16.53
CA ASP A 101 -2.59 -19.64 16.05
C ASP A 101 -2.57 -19.72 14.51
N PRO A 102 -3.05 -20.82 13.89
CA PRO A 102 -3.06 -20.95 12.43
C PRO A 102 -3.97 -19.93 11.74
N GLY A 103 -4.90 -19.31 12.47
CA GLY A 103 -5.75 -18.22 12.01
C GLY A 103 -5.17 -16.83 12.23
N LEU A 104 -3.98 -16.68 12.82
CA LEU A 104 -3.37 -15.37 13.01
C LEU A 104 -3.02 -14.72 11.65
N LEU A 105 -3.59 -13.54 11.41
CA LEU A 105 -3.30 -12.69 10.25
C LEU A 105 -2.80 -11.33 10.72
N VAL A 106 -1.63 -10.89 10.24
CA VAL A 106 -0.96 -9.67 10.72
C VAL A 106 -0.83 -8.65 9.59
N SER A 107 -1.12 -7.38 9.87
CA SER A 107 -1.12 -6.31 8.86
C SER A 107 0.20 -6.17 8.10
N THR A 108 1.34 -6.42 8.73
CA THR A 108 2.66 -6.36 8.09
C THR A 108 2.87 -7.40 6.99
N ASP A 109 2.17 -8.53 7.05
CA ASP A 109 2.24 -9.58 6.02
C ASP A 109 1.47 -9.19 4.75
N TYR A 110 0.45 -8.34 4.91
CA TYR A 110 -0.44 -7.89 3.83
C TYR A 110 -0.10 -6.47 3.32
N ARG A 111 0.58 -5.66 4.13
CA ARG A 111 0.99 -4.28 3.80
C ARG A 111 -0.19 -3.42 3.33
N ASP A 112 -0.08 -2.83 2.14
CA ASP A 112 -1.11 -2.02 1.47
C ASP A 112 -2.42 -2.78 1.19
N LYS A 113 -2.39 -4.11 1.24
CA LYS A 113 -3.58 -4.95 1.06
C LYS A 113 -4.30 -5.29 2.35
N TRP A 114 -3.80 -4.81 3.50
CA TRP A 114 -4.46 -5.04 4.79
C TRP A 114 -5.76 -4.20 4.87
N PRO A 115 -6.94 -4.84 4.96
CA PRO A 115 -8.21 -4.13 4.83
C PRO A 115 -8.80 -3.69 6.17
N LEU A 116 -8.12 -3.94 7.29
CA LEU A 116 -8.64 -3.67 8.62
C LEU A 116 -7.90 -2.52 9.30
N THR A 117 -8.57 -1.83 10.21
CA THR A 117 -7.96 -0.75 11.01
C THR A 117 -7.18 -1.27 12.22
N VAL A 118 -7.39 -2.54 12.60
CA VAL A 118 -6.66 -3.22 13.67
C VAL A 118 -5.38 -3.87 13.14
N PRO A 119 -4.32 -4.01 13.95
CA PRO A 119 -3.00 -4.43 13.46
C PRO A 119 -2.86 -5.93 13.18
N TYR A 120 -3.72 -6.77 13.77
CA TYR A 120 -3.82 -8.21 13.52
C TYR A 120 -5.23 -8.70 13.85
N VAL A 121 -5.59 -9.89 13.38
CA VAL A 121 -6.80 -10.63 13.79
C VAL A 121 -6.50 -12.12 13.89
N VAL A 122 -7.36 -12.87 14.59
CA VAL A 122 -7.34 -14.33 14.59
C VAL A 122 -8.60 -14.84 13.90
N ALA A 123 -8.44 -15.45 12.73
CA ALA A 123 -9.53 -16.02 11.96
C ALA A 123 -9.93 -17.40 12.48
N GLN A 124 -11.23 -17.66 12.54
CA GLN A 124 -11.80 -18.94 12.92
C GLN A 124 -12.84 -19.34 11.88
N CYS A 125 -12.81 -20.61 11.48
CA CYS A 125 -13.69 -21.12 10.44
C CYS A 125 -14.36 -22.41 10.92
N GLU A 126 -15.70 -22.41 10.93
CA GLU A 126 -16.53 -23.56 11.31
C GLU A 126 -17.39 -24.03 10.14
N ASN A 127 -17.46 -25.35 9.93
CA ASN A 127 -18.37 -25.96 8.97
C ASN A 127 -19.72 -26.27 9.65
N ILE A 128 -20.80 -25.64 9.18
CA ILE A 128 -22.18 -25.90 9.64
C ILE A 128 -23.01 -26.56 8.55
N THR A 129 -24.10 -27.23 8.93
CA THR A 129 -25.12 -27.71 7.98
C THR A 129 -26.41 -26.93 8.16
N ALA A 130 -26.82 -26.17 7.13
CA ALA A 130 -28.08 -25.44 7.12
C ALA A 130 -28.79 -25.63 5.77
N GLY A 131 -30.10 -25.87 5.80
CA GLY A 131 -30.87 -26.11 4.56
C GLY A 131 -30.40 -27.32 3.73
N GLY A 132 -29.68 -28.27 4.34
CA GLY A 132 -29.10 -29.42 3.64
C GLY A 132 -27.79 -29.11 2.89
N MET A 133 -27.20 -27.92 3.09
CA MET A 133 -25.92 -27.53 2.52
C MET A 133 -24.86 -27.37 3.61
N ASN A 134 -23.61 -27.71 3.30
CA ASN A 134 -22.47 -27.38 4.13
C ASN A 134 -22.06 -25.95 3.86
N LEU A 135 -22.04 -25.13 4.90
CA LEU A 135 -21.68 -23.72 4.85
C LEU A 135 -20.48 -23.45 5.76
N GLN A 136 -19.68 -22.47 5.38
CA GLN A 136 -18.48 -22.07 6.11
C GLN A 136 -18.77 -20.77 6.87
N VAL A 137 -18.79 -20.85 8.18
CA VAL A 137 -18.95 -19.69 9.07
C VAL A 137 -17.55 -19.18 9.37
N LEU A 138 -17.21 -17.98 8.86
CA LEU A 138 -15.94 -17.33 9.13
C LEU A 138 -16.13 -16.18 10.10
N THR A 139 -15.46 -16.25 11.25
CA THR A 139 -15.37 -15.18 12.24
C THR A 139 -13.93 -14.73 12.40
N ILE A 140 -13.73 -13.50 12.88
CA ILE A 140 -12.41 -13.01 13.27
C ILE A 140 -12.47 -12.35 14.64
N ASP A 141 -11.47 -12.65 15.47
CA ASP A 141 -11.26 -12.00 16.76
C ASP A 141 -10.26 -10.85 16.60
N THR A 142 -10.65 -9.66 17.06
CA THR A 142 -9.81 -8.46 17.05
C THR A 142 -9.04 -8.30 18.37
N PRO A 143 -7.97 -7.49 18.40
CA PRO A 143 -7.12 -7.34 19.60
C PRO A 143 -7.84 -6.77 20.83
N ASP A 144 -8.95 -6.07 20.63
CA ASP A 144 -9.82 -5.56 21.69
C ASP A 144 -10.76 -6.65 22.29
N GLY A 145 -10.70 -7.87 21.76
CA GLY A 145 -11.51 -9.01 22.18
C GLY A 145 -12.90 -9.08 21.52
N THR A 146 -13.18 -8.24 20.53
CA THR A 146 -14.44 -8.31 19.78
C THR A 146 -14.37 -9.37 18.68
N THR A 147 -15.39 -10.24 18.60
CA THR A 147 -15.54 -11.18 17.50
C THR A 147 -16.49 -10.60 16.45
N TYR A 148 -16.09 -10.64 15.18
CA TYR A 148 -16.89 -10.16 14.05
C TYR A 148 -17.22 -11.27 13.06
N ALA A 149 -18.39 -11.17 12.42
CA ALA A 149 -18.79 -12.00 11.29
C ALA A 149 -18.07 -11.52 10.02
N ALA A 150 -17.15 -12.34 9.51
CA ALA A 150 -16.26 -11.94 8.41
C ALA A 150 -16.78 -12.31 7.01
N ASN A 151 -17.75 -13.22 6.90
CA ASN A 151 -18.42 -13.53 5.64
C ASN A 151 -19.96 -13.49 5.77
N GLY A 152 -20.66 -13.59 4.63
CA GLY A 152 -22.13 -13.55 4.59
C GLY A 152 -22.77 -14.66 5.41
N THR A 153 -22.23 -15.88 5.35
CA THR A 153 -22.73 -17.01 6.14
C THR A 153 -22.63 -16.74 7.64
N ALA A 154 -21.52 -16.17 8.13
CA ALA A 154 -21.40 -15.81 9.55
C ALA A 154 -22.41 -14.72 9.93
N LYS A 155 -22.67 -13.74 9.07
CA LYS A 155 -23.69 -12.70 9.33
C LYS A 155 -25.09 -13.30 9.42
N ASP A 156 -25.39 -14.32 8.61
CA ASP A 156 -26.71 -14.95 8.55
C ASP A 156 -26.94 -16.00 9.66
N HIS A 157 -25.86 -16.59 10.20
CA HIS A 157 -25.93 -17.75 11.10
C HIS A 157 -25.31 -17.54 12.49
N THR A 158 -24.80 -16.34 12.79
CA THR A 158 -24.30 -15.97 14.13
C THR A 158 -24.91 -14.64 14.58
N ASP A 159 -24.76 -14.32 15.87
CA ASP A 159 -25.15 -13.02 16.42
C ASP A 159 -23.99 -12.00 16.41
N TYR A 160 -22.86 -12.33 15.76
CA TYR A 160 -21.69 -11.46 15.73
C TYR A 160 -21.90 -10.22 14.84
N PRO A 161 -21.38 -9.05 15.23
CA PRO A 161 -21.47 -7.83 14.44
C PRO A 161 -20.76 -7.94 13.08
N SER A 162 -21.17 -7.07 12.14
CA SER A 162 -20.46 -6.88 10.86
C SER A 162 -19.09 -6.23 11.08
N LEU A 163 -18.14 -6.51 10.18
CA LEU A 163 -16.79 -5.93 10.16
C LEU A 163 -16.73 -4.41 9.96
N ASP A 164 -17.82 -3.76 9.56
CA ASP A 164 -17.88 -2.34 9.19
C ASP A 164 -17.13 -1.39 10.16
N PRO A 165 -17.17 -1.57 11.51
CA PRO A 165 -16.44 -0.70 12.44
C PRO A 165 -14.91 -0.80 12.35
N VAL A 166 -14.39 -1.95 11.90
CA VAL A 166 -12.95 -2.22 11.79
C VAL A 166 -12.49 -2.35 10.34
N TRP A 167 -13.40 -2.18 9.37
CA TRP A 167 -13.10 -2.23 7.95
C TRP A 167 -12.61 -0.86 7.47
N ALA A 168 -11.37 -0.80 7.02
CA ALA A 168 -10.73 0.43 6.55
C ALA A 168 -11.37 0.97 5.27
N ASP A 169 -11.51 2.30 5.21
CA ASP A 169 -11.90 3.00 3.99
C ASP A 169 -10.76 2.93 2.95
N ASN A 170 -11.12 2.87 1.69
CA ASN A 170 -10.18 2.88 0.58
C ASN A 170 -9.64 4.32 0.39
N PRO A 171 -8.33 4.56 0.54
CA PRO A 171 -7.77 5.90 0.40
C PRO A 171 -7.84 6.44 -1.04
N ASP A 172 -7.93 5.55 -2.04
CA ASP A 172 -7.94 5.91 -3.46
C ASP A 172 -9.34 6.20 -4.00
N VAL A 173 -10.39 5.70 -3.32
CA VAL A 173 -11.78 5.84 -3.77
C VAL A 173 -12.72 6.15 -2.61
N ASP A 174 -13.20 7.40 -2.58
CA ASP A 174 -14.11 7.88 -1.56
C ASP A 174 -15.40 7.04 -1.47
N GLY A 175 -15.82 6.75 -0.24
CA GLY A 175 -17.00 5.94 0.07
C GLY A 175 -16.85 4.42 -0.14
N LEU A 176 -15.70 3.93 -0.60
CA LEU A 176 -15.42 2.49 -0.69
C LEU A 176 -14.57 2.00 0.48
N LYS A 177 -14.65 0.70 0.74
CA LYS A 177 -13.77 -0.02 1.67
C LYS A 177 -12.63 -0.71 0.91
N ILE A 178 -11.51 -0.96 1.58
CA ILE A 178 -10.41 -1.79 1.02
C ILE A 178 -10.94 -3.21 0.77
N ASP A 179 -10.48 -3.88 -0.28
CA ASP A 179 -10.93 -5.25 -0.59
C ASP A 179 -10.59 -6.22 0.56
N ILE A 180 -11.62 -6.84 1.14
CA ILE A 180 -11.51 -7.79 2.27
C ILE A 180 -11.20 -9.23 1.82
N SER A 181 -11.31 -9.50 0.51
CA SER A 181 -11.15 -10.86 -0.06
C SER A 181 -9.88 -11.58 0.40
N PRO A 182 -8.68 -10.93 0.48
CA PRO A 182 -7.48 -11.61 0.94
C PRO A 182 -7.56 -12.19 2.35
N ILE A 183 -8.35 -11.56 3.24
CA ILE A 183 -8.55 -12.01 4.62
C ILE A 183 -9.60 -13.13 4.66
N ILE A 184 -10.68 -13.00 3.89
CA ILE A 184 -11.69 -14.05 3.78
C ILE A 184 -11.07 -15.32 3.22
N ASP A 185 -10.34 -15.24 2.11
CA ASP A 185 -9.69 -16.39 1.48
C ASP A 185 -8.73 -17.08 2.43
N ALA A 186 -7.93 -16.31 3.18
CA ALA A 186 -7.02 -16.83 4.20
C ALA A 186 -7.76 -17.59 5.31
N GLY A 187 -8.83 -17.01 5.85
CA GLY A 187 -9.63 -17.65 6.89
C GLY A 187 -10.40 -18.89 6.40
N LEU A 188 -10.93 -18.88 5.18
CA LEU A 188 -11.67 -20.01 4.63
C LEU A 188 -10.78 -21.24 4.39
N MET A 189 -9.46 -21.08 4.23
CA MET A 189 -8.53 -22.21 4.19
C MET A 189 -8.49 -23.00 5.50
N LEU A 190 -8.96 -22.43 6.62
CA LEU A 190 -9.04 -23.11 7.91
C LEU A 190 -10.23 -24.07 7.98
N CYS A 191 -11.29 -23.82 7.20
CA CYS A 191 -12.44 -24.70 7.12
C CYS A 191 -12.04 -26.01 6.42
N SER A 192 -11.80 -27.05 7.22
CA SER A 192 -11.51 -28.42 6.77
C SER A 192 -12.55 -29.42 7.25
#